data_AF-A0A6P6VQF0-F1
#
_entry.id   AF-A0A6P6VQF0-F1
#
_cell.length_a   1.000
_cell.length_b   1.000
_cell.length_c   1.000
_cell.angle_alpha   90.00
_cell.angle_beta   90.00
_cell.angle_gamma   90.00
#
_symmetry.space_group_name_H-M   'P 1'
#
loop_
_entity.id
_entity.type
_entity.pdbx_description
1 polymer ?
#
loop_
_entity_poly.entity_id
_entity_poly.type
_entity_poly.pdbx_seq_one_letter_code
_entity_poly.pdbx_strand_id
1 'polypeptide(L)'
;MNAKLSQQPDTFGFNGNRTLAQTSPYQILLRAGSHLKLLKQVHAHIITTGRNHHLPLLTKLATSAISSGAILYAQKLFLCAPTVDGFLLSSLITAASKFHFPLQTVLFYRHMLARNISPTNYTYTSVIKACAQLQDPRTGRVVHCHILTNGFSLDQFVEAALVSFYAKIRELKFARKMFDEMPQKSIVSWNSMISGYEQNGFADEAIMLFAKMRELGVQFDSATLVSVLSACADTGALELGSWVHDYVKSNPISLDVVLGTALINMYAKCGNVRKAQGVFELMDEPNVMAWTAMISGYGMHGFGKEAIDLFRLMINQGIYPNEITFVAVLSACAHAGLVQAGREAFAIMKNYGMMPGTEHHVCMVDMFGRMGLLSEAYHYIKDLFPVQPAPAVWTAMLGACKLHKNYDLGVEVADNLFAAEPDNAGHYVLLSNMYALAGQMERVEMVRNAAISKELKKPAGYSVIEIDQKAHLFSTGGMPHPESMAILQFLDELVQQIKAAGYVPVSEAIMHELEEEEKECALRYHSEKFAVAFGLLKTRQGVPIRIVKNLRICEDCHMAIKYISLVSKREICVRDKLRFHHFKDGSCSCKDFW
;
A
#
# COMPACT_ATOMS: atom_id res chain seq x y z
N MET A 1 -26.58 20.81 -35.11
CA MET A 1 -27.48 21.22 -34.02
C MET A 1 -26.66 21.25 -32.74
N ASN A 2 -25.88 22.30 -32.52
CA ASN A 2 -26.21 23.48 -31.69
C ASN A 2 -26.57 23.16 -30.23
N ALA A 3 -25.56 23.19 -29.35
CA ALA A 3 -25.57 24.01 -28.15
C ALA A 3 -24.12 24.20 -27.65
N LYS A 4 -23.50 25.31 -28.05
CA LYS A 4 -22.26 25.82 -27.46
C LYS A 4 -22.57 26.29 -26.03
N LEU A 5 -21.77 25.81 -25.08
CA LEU A 5 -21.59 26.40 -23.76
C LEU A 5 -21.12 27.86 -23.94
N SER A 6 -22.03 28.82 -23.75
CA SER A 6 -21.67 30.21 -23.53
C SER A 6 -21.24 30.37 -22.07
N GLN A 7 -19.94 30.60 -21.87
CA GLN A 7 -19.43 31.28 -20.69
C GLN A 7 -20.11 32.65 -20.60
N GLN A 8 -20.97 32.86 -19.61
CA GLN A 8 -21.29 34.19 -19.12
C GLN A 8 -20.62 34.37 -17.75
N PRO A 9 -19.90 35.47 -17.52
CA PRO A 9 -19.44 35.82 -16.19
C PRO A 9 -20.63 36.39 -15.43
N ASP A 10 -21.15 35.65 -14.45
CA ASP A 10 -22.08 36.21 -13.47
C ASP A 10 -21.34 37.17 -12.53
N THR A 11 -20.99 38.34 -13.07
CA THR A 11 -20.76 39.55 -12.29
C THR A 11 -22.12 40.05 -11.80
N PHE A 12 -22.68 39.42 -10.77
CA PHE A 12 -23.76 40.05 -10.00
C PHE A 12 -23.16 41.10 -9.08
N GLY A 13 -23.07 42.32 -9.62
CA GLY A 13 -22.85 43.53 -8.84
C GLY A 13 -23.97 43.71 -7.83
N PHE A 14 -23.56 43.94 -6.57
CA PHE A 14 -24.41 44.44 -5.50
C PHE A 14 -24.94 45.84 -5.83
N ASN A 15 -25.90 45.94 -6.75
CA ASN A 15 -26.63 47.19 -7.01
C ASN A 15 -28.06 47.06 -6.47
N GLY A 16 -28.28 47.69 -5.31
CA GLY A 16 -29.61 47.82 -4.72
C GLY A 16 -29.58 48.03 -3.21
N ASN A 17 -29.27 49.25 -2.77
CA ASN A 17 -29.32 49.70 -1.37
C ASN A 17 -30.73 49.64 -0.70
N ARG A 18 -31.72 48.97 -1.32
CA ARG A 18 -33.09 48.84 -0.79
C ARG A 18 -33.55 47.38 -0.56
N THR A 19 -32.89 46.36 -1.12
CA THR A 19 -33.28 44.94 -0.95
C THR A 19 -32.50 44.21 0.15
N LEU A 20 -31.32 44.71 0.55
CA LEU A 20 -30.52 44.16 1.66
C LEU A 20 -31.03 44.55 3.05
N ALA A 21 -31.84 45.61 3.16
CA ALA A 21 -32.36 46.07 4.45
C ALA A 21 -33.46 45.14 5.02
N GLN A 22 -34.07 44.30 4.18
CA GLN A 22 -35.17 43.39 4.56
C GLN A 22 -34.80 41.90 4.55
N THR A 23 -33.65 41.53 3.98
CA THR A 23 -33.20 40.14 3.98
C THR A 23 -32.48 39.82 5.29
N SER A 24 -32.93 38.77 5.98
CA SER A 24 -32.27 38.35 7.23
C SER A 24 -30.78 38.03 6.95
N PRO A 25 -29.82 38.56 7.73
CA PRO A 25 -28.40 38.23 7.61
C PRO A 25 -28.12 36.71 7.61
N TYR A 26 -29.00 35.93 8.24
CA TYR A 26 -28.97 34.46 8.19
C TYR A 26 -29.21 33.91 6.79
N GLN A 27 -30.16 34.47 6.02
CA GLN A 27 -30.43 34.07 4.64
C GLN A 27 -29.29 34.45 3.69
N ILE A 28 -28.68 35.62 3.91
CA ILE A 28 -27.50 36.05 3.12
C ILE A 28 -26.32 35.12 3.38
N LEU A 29 -26.13 34.70 4.63
CA LEU A 29 -25.07 33.76 5.03
C LEU A 29 -25.31 32.35 4.46
N LEU A 30 -26.55 31.87 4.42
CA LEU A 30 -26.90 30.62 3.74
C LEU A 30 -26.59 30.68 2.25
N ARG A 31 -26.89 31.81 1.59
CA ARG A 31 -26.56 32.02 0.17
C ARG A 31 -25.07 32.13 -0.11
N ALA A 32 -24.29 32.66 0.83
CA ALA A 32 -22.83 32.76 0.70
C ALA A 32 -22.14 31.38 0.69
N GLY A 33 -22.76 30.35 1.28
CA GLY A 33 -22.24 28.98 1.27
C GLY A 33 -20.82 28.87 1.83
N SER A 34 -19.93 28.24 1.08
CA SER A 34 -18.49 28.07 1.37
C SER A 34 -17.59 29.06 0.62
N HIS A 35 -18.13 30.14 0.05
CA HIS A 35 -17.33 31.12 -0.69
C HIS A 35 -16.73 32.19 0.23
N LEU A 36 -15.41 32.12 0.48
CA LEU A 36 -14.72 33.00 1.43
C LEU A 36 -14.92 34.51 1.15
N LYS A 37 -14.93 34.93 -0.13
CA LYS A 37 -15.17 36.34 -0.49
C LYS A 37 -16.54 36.82 -0.03
N LEU A 38 -17.58 36.02 -0.30
CA LEU A 38 -18.95 36.32 0.13
C LEU A 38 -19.06 36.27 1.66
N LEU A 39 -18.43 35.29 2.33
CA LEU A 39 -18.42 35.21 3.79
C LEU A 39 -17.80 36.46 4.46
N LYS A 40 -16.74 37.04 3.87
CA LYS A 40 -16.17 38.31 4.34
C LYS A 40 -17.12 39.50 4.14
N GLN A 41 -17.85 39.55 3.02
CA GLN A 41 -18.87 40.58 2.80
C GLN A 41 -20.03 40.45 3.79
N VAL A 42 -20.49 39.22 4.07
CA VAL A 42 -21.51 38.96 5.10
C VAL A 42 -21.02 39.37 6.48
N HIS A 43 -19.76 39.08 6.82
CA HIS A 43 -19.17 39.51 8.09
C HIS A 43 -19.14 41.04 8.22
N ALA A 44 -18.69 41.75 7.17
CA ALA A 44 -18.73 43.21 7.14
C ALA A 44 -20.16 43.74 7.32
N HIS A 45 -21.14 43.14 6.65
CA HIS A 45 -22.55 43.49 6.81
C HIS A 45 -23.05 43.27 8.25
N ILE A 46 -22.71 42.14 8.88
CA ILE A 46 -23.04 41.84 10.29
C ILE A 46 -22.47 42.92 11.23
N ILE A 47 -21.24 43.38 10.99
CA ILE A 47 -20.62 44.46 11.77
C ILE A 47 -21.36 45.78 11.54
N THR A 48 -21.55 46.19 10.28
CA THR A 48 -22.20 47.48 9.96
C THR A 48 -23.67 47.56 10.41
N THR A 49 -24.33 46.42 10.57
CA THR A 49 -25.72 46.35 11.07
C THR A 49 -25.82 46.19 12.59
N GLY A 50 -24.69 46.22 13.31
CA GLY A 50 -24.65 46.11 14.78
C GLY A 50 -25.03 44.73 15.32
N ARG A 51 -24.99 43.68 14.49
CA ARG A 51 -25.38 42.31 14.85
C ARG A 51 -24.19 41.41 15.15
N ASN A 52 -22.99 41.98 15.31
CA ASN A 52 -21.75 41.28 15.66
C ASN A 52 -21.80 40.59 17.03
N HIS A 53 -22.78 40.89 17.89
CA HIS A 53 -23.00 40.19 19.15
C HIS A 53 -23.95 38.98 19.05
N HIS A 54 -24.55 38.73 17.89
CA HIS A 54 -25.53 37.67 17.71
C HIS A 54 -24.85 36.31 17.51
N LEU A 55 -24.66 35.58 18.61
CA LEU A 55 -23.88 34.34 18.67
C LEU A 55 -24.24 33.28 17.61
N PRO A 56 -25.52 32.96 17.32
CA PRO A 56 -25.86 32.02 16.24
C PRO A 56 -25.36 32.42 14.84
N LEU A 57 -25.30 33.73 14.55
CA LEU A 57 -24.79 34.23 13.27
C LEU A 57 -23.27 34.07 13.21
N LEU A 58 -22.57 34.33 14.31
CA LEU A 58 -21.13 34.09 14.42
C LEU A 58 -20.79 32.60 14.31
N THR A 59 -21.53 31.72 14.99
CA THR A 59 -21.34 30.26 14.91
C THR A 59 -21.50 29.77 13.47
N LYS A 60 -22.56 30.22 12.78
CA LYS A 60 -22.79 29.83 11.39
C LYS A 60 -21.71 30.42 10.45
N LEU A 61 -21.30 31.68 10.64
CA LEU A 61 -20.24 32.31 9.87
C LEU A 61 -18.91 31.55 10.01
N ALA A 62 -18.54 31.21 11.25
CA ALA A 62 -17.29 30.53 11.56
C ALA A 62 -17.27 29.09 11.05
N THR A 63 -18.37 28.34 11.19
CA THR A 63 -18.49 26.98 10.61
C THR A 63 -18.47 27.01 9.08
N SER A 64 -19.11 27.99 8.44
CA SER A 64 -19.00 28.18 6.98
C SER A 64 -17.58 28.55 6.54
N ALA A 65 -16.86 29.36 7.34
CA ALA A 65 -15.46 29.66 7.08
C ALA A 65 -14.57 28.40 7.17
N ILE A 66 -14.81 27.52 8.15
CA ILE A 66 -14.13 26.21 8.22
C ILE A 66 -14.43 25.38 6.98
N SER A 67 -15.70 25.31 6.54
CA SER A 67 -16.06 24.55 5.32
C SER A 67 -15.42 25.10 4.05
N SER A 68 -15.03 26.38 4.03
CA SER A 68 -14.32 27.01 2.92
C SER A 68 -12.79 26.80 2.96
N GLY A 69 -12.28 26.11 3.98
CA GLY A 69 -10.85 25.96 4.23
C GLY A 69 -10.19 27.17 4.91
N ALA A 70 -10.95 28.22 5.21
CA ALA A 70 -10.45 29.45 5.84
C ALA A 70 -10.34 29.32 7.38
N ILE A 71 -9.60 28.32 7.86
CA ILE A 71 -9.54 27.96 9.27
C ILE A 71 -8.99 29.10 10.15
N LEU A 72 -7.96 29.82 9.69
CA LEU A 72 -7.39 30.96 10.42
C LEU A 72 -8.40 32.12 10.53
N TYR A 73 -9.26 32.29 9.53
CA TYR A 73 -10.32 33.29 9.58
C TYR A 73 -11.40 32.88 10.59
N ALA A 74 -11.80 31.61 10.59
CA ALA A 74 -12.72 31.07 11.59
C ALA A 74 -12.18 31.22 13.03
N GLN A 75 -10.88 31.01 13.24
CA GLN A 75 -10.23 31.23 14.53
C GLN A 75 -10.29 32.70 14.96
N LYS A 76 -10.05 33.65 14.04
CA LYS A 76 -10.19 35.09 14.34
C LYS A 76 -11.63 35.43 14.74
N LEU A 77 -12.62 34.92 14.02
CA LEU A 77 -14.03 35.10 14.37
C LEU A 77 -14.36 34.56 15.76
N PHE A 78 -13.82 33.39 16.12
CA PHE A 78 -13.95 32.81 17.44
C PHE A 78 -13.31 33.68 18.54
N LEU A 79 -12.08 34.17 18.32
CA LEU A 79 -11.38 35.01 19.29
C LEU A 79 -12.05 36.38 19.49
N CYS A 80 -12.76 36.88 18.48
CA CYS A 80 -13.53 38.12 18.56
C CYS A 80 -14.96 37.91 19.08
N ALA A 81 -15.38 36.67 19.38
CA ALA A 81 -16.72 36.41 19.88
C ALA A 81 -16.90 36.99 21.28
N PRO A 82 -17.94 37.81 21.52
CA PRO A 82 -18.14 38.49 22.81
C PRO A 82 -18.55 37.52 23.92
N THR A 83 -19.21 36.42 23.57
CA THR A 83 -19.54 35.30 24.45
C THR A 83 -19.22 33.98 23.75
N VAL A 84 -18.79 32.98 24.52
CA VAL A 84 -18.49 31.64 24.02
C VAL A 84 -19.34 30.65 24.80
N ASP A 85 -20.26 29.98 24.12
CA ASP A 85 -21.09 28.93 24.69
C ASP A 85 -20.65 27.53 24.21
N GLY A 86 -21.26 26.50 24.80
CA GLY A 86 -20.97 25.12 24.42
C GLY A 86 -21.40 24.77 23.00
N PHE A 87 -22.44 25.43 22.47
CA PHE A 87 -22.92 25.19 21.12
C PHE A 87 -21.92 25.69 20.06
N LEU A 88 -21.37 26.90 20.21
CA LEU A 88 -20.33 27.44 19.34
C LEU A 88 -19.12 26.51 19.31
N LEU A 89 -18.57 26.15 20.47
CA LEU A 89 -17.38 25.30 20.54
C LEU A 89 -17.62 23.89 19.99
N SER A 90 -18.74 23.25 20.34
CA SER A 90 -19.10 21.93 19.78
C SER A 90 -19.25 21.99 18.26
N SER A 91 -19.86 23.07 17.74
CA SER A 91 -20.02 23.29 16.30
C SER A 91 -18.68 23.51 15.59
N LEU A 92 -17.77 24.30 16.18
CA LEU A 92 -16.44 24.53 15.65
C LEU A 92 -15.57 23.27 15.68
N ILE A 93 -15.61 22.49 16.77
CA ILE A 93 -14.90 21.22 16.91
C ILE A 93 -15.39 20.23 15.85
N THR A 94 -16.70 20.06 15.72
CA THR A 94 -17.29 19.12 14.74
C THR A 94 -17.00 19.56 13.31
N ALA A 95 -17.11 20.86 13.01
CA ALA A 95 -16.77 21.39 11.68
C ALA A 95 -15.28 21.23 11.37
N ALA A 96 -14.38 21.58 12.30
CA ALA A 96 -12.95 21.44 12.11
C ALA A 96 -12.55 19.97 11.86
N SER A 97 -13.14 19.03 12.62
CA SER A 97 -12.91 17.59 12.42
C SER A 97 -13.44 17.10 11.07
N LYS A 98 -14.63 17.54 10.66
CA LYS A 98 -15.25 17.19 9.36
C LYS A 98 -14.41 17.66 8.17
N PHE A 99 -13.80 18.84 8.25
CA PHE A 99 -13.00 19.45 7.18
C PHE A 99 -11.49 19.22 7.36
N HIS A 100 -11.08 18.21 8.13
CA HIS A 100 -9.69 17.76 8.26
C HIS A 100 -8.72 18.82 8.82
N PHE A 101 -9.17 19.58 9.83
CA PHE A 101 -8.35 20.49 10.63
C PHE A 101 -8.12 19.94 12.05
N PRO A 102 -7.30 18.88 12.22
CA PRO A 102 -7.21 18.18 13.50
C PRO A 102 -6.56 19.02 14.59
N LEU A 103 -5.55 19.84 14.27
CA LEU A 103 -4.92 20.73 15.23
C LEU A 103 -5.94 21.71 15.82
N GLN A 104 -6.75 22.34 14.98
CA GLN A 104 -7.76 23.29 15.44
C GLN A 104 -8.91 22.62 16.18
N THR A 105 -9.26 21.38 15.81
CA THR A 105 -10.21 20.56 16.57
C THR A 105 -9.74 20.40 18.03
N VAL A 106 -8.47 20.03 18.24
CA VAL A 106 -7.88 19.90 19.58
C VAL A 106 -7.79 21.26 20.29
N LEU A 107 -7.45 22.34 19.59
CA LEU A 107 -7.37 23.68 20.18
C LEU A 107 -8.73 24.18 20.68
N PHE A 108 -9.80 24.04 19.88
CA PHE A 108 -11.14 24.41 20.32
C PHE A 108 -11.60 23.54 21.50
N TYR A 109 -11.25 22.26 21.54
CA TYR A 109 -11.51 21.41 22.69
C TYR A 109 -10.79 21.89 23.96
N ARG A 110 -9.51 22.28 23.87
CA ARG A 110 -8.79 22.89 24.99
C ARG A 110 -9.45 24.17 25.49
N HIS A 111 -9.97 25.00 24.58
CA HIS A 111 -10.74 26.19 24.96
C HIS A 111 -12.07 25.88 25.64
N MET A 112 -12.71 24.76 25.30
CA MET A 112 -13.91 24.25 25.95
C MET A 112 -13.63 23.84 27.40
N LEU A 113 -12.56 23.06 27.60
CA LEU A 113 -12.12 22.64 28.93
C LEU A 113 -11.69 23.84 29.80
N ALA A 114 -10.93 24.79 29.24
CA ALA A 114 -10.50 25.99 29.96
C ALA A 114 -11.66 26.90 30.43
N ARG A 115 -12.86 26.74 29.85
CA ARG A 115 -14.07 27.47 30.21
C ARG A 115 -15.04 26.63 31.07
N ASN A 116 -14.64 25.44 31.51
CA ASN A 116 -15.48 24.50 32.25
C ASN A 116 -16.79 24.14 31.51
N ILE A 117 -16.76 24.14 30.18
CA ILE A 117 -17.90 23.74 29.36
C ILE A 117 -17.82 22.22 29.18
N SER A 118 -18.89 21.51 29.54
CA SER A 118 -18.94 20.05 29.45
C SER A 118 -18.94 19.57 27.99
N PRO A 119 -18.01 18.69 27.59
CA PRO A 119 -17.99 18.08 26.26
C PRO A 119 -19.17 17.13 26.02
N THR A 120 -19.60 17.02 24.76
CA THR A 120 -20.62 16.06 24.32
C THR A 120 -19.99 14.82 23.65
N ASN A 121 -20.77 13.77 23.40
CA ASN A 121 -20.31 12.61 22.61
C ASN A 121 -19.80 13.01 21.21
N TYR A 122 -20.46 13.95 20.52
CA TYR A 122 -19.99 14.52 19.25
C TYR A 122 -18.65 15.27 19.38
N THR A 123 -18.43 15.91 20.52
CA THR A 123 -17.15 16.57 20.83
C THR A 123 -16.05 15.52 20.97
N TYR A 124 -16.30 14.49 21.79
CA TYR A 124 -15.32 13.42 22.02
C TYR A 124 -14.95 12.65 20.76
N THR A 125 -15.94 12.23 19.97
CA THR A 125 -15.71 11.56 18.68
C THR A 125 -14.87 12.42 17.73
N SER A 126 -15.18 13.72 17.63
CA SER A 126 -14.44 14.66 16.78
C SER A 126 -12.99 14.84 17.21
N VAL A 127 -12.75 14.97 18.52
CA VAL A 127 -11.42 15.21 19.10
C VAL A 127 -10.57 13.94 19.07
N ILE A 128 -11.13 12.77 19.38
CA ILE A 128 -10.42 11.49 19.26
C ILE A 128 -10.01 11.22 17.82
N LYS A 129 -10.90 11.49 16.84
CA LYS A 129 -10.57 11.41 15.42
C LYS A 129 -9.41 12.34 15.05
N ALA A 130 -9.38 13.56 15.59
CA ALA A 130 -8.29 14.50 15.38
C ALA A 130 -6.97 14.02 16.01
N CYS A 131 -6.99 13.47 17.22
CA CYS A 131 -5.80 12.87 17.84
C CYS A 131 -5.24 11.71 17.01
N ALA A 132 -6.12 10.89 16.43
CA ALA A 132 -5.73 9.80 15.53
C ALA A 132 -5.05 10.32 14.26
N GLN A 133 -5.58 11.40 13.67
CA GLN A 133 -4.99 12.06 12.50
C GLN A 133 -3.64 12.71 12.80
N LEU A 134 -3.46 13.25 14.01
CA LEU A 134 -2.20 13.84 14.47
C LEU A 134 -1.16 12.82 14.92
N GLN A 135 -1.53 11.53 15.02
CA GLN A 135 -0.68 10.51 15.62
C GLN A 135 -0.20 10.92 17.03
N ASP A 136 -1.09 11.54 17.82
CA ASP A 136 -0.78 12.04 19.17
C ASP A 136 -1.39 11.11 20.25
N PRO A 137 -0.63 10.09 20.71
CA PRO A 137 -1.10 9.17 21.73
C PRO A 137 -1.32 9.85 23.09
N ARG A 138 -0.57 10.91 23.40
CA ARG A 138 -0.63 11.58 24.71
C ARG A 138 -1.95 12.32 24.86
N THR A 139 -2.29 13.18 23.90
CA THR A 139 -3.55 13.93 23.95
C THR A 139 -4.74 12.99 23.82
N GLY A 140 -4.67 11.97 22.95
CA GLY A 140 -5.76 10.99 22.81
C GLY A 140 -6.05 10.20 24.07
N ARG A 141 -5.03 9.78 24.84
CA ARG A 141 -5.21 9.12 26.14
C ARG A 141 -5.82 10.04 27.19
N VAL A 142 -5.44 11.32 27.23
CA VAL A 142 -6.07 12.32 28.11
C VAL A 142 -7.56 12.48 27.76
N VAL A 143 -7.89 12.57 26.48
CA VAL A 143 -9.29 12.65 26.02
C VAL A 143 -10.05 11.37 26.38
N HIS A 144 -9.42 10.19 26.27
CA HIS A 144 -10.00 8.92 26.73
C HIS A 144 -10.29 8.94 28.25
N CYS A 145 -9.38 9.44 29.08
CA CYS A 145 -9.67 9.64 30.51
C CYS A 145 -10.85 10.59 30.75
N HIS A 146 -10.97 11.66 29.97
CA HIS A 146 -12.13 12.56 30.04
C HIS A 146 -13.44 11.85 29.64
N ILE A 147 -13.42 11.00 28.62
CA ILE A 147 -14.58 10.18 28.21
C ILE A 147 -15.06 9.30 29.38
N LEU A 148 -14.14 8.61 30.04
CA LEU A 148 -14.46 7.73 31.17
C LEU A 148 -15.03 8.52 32.36
N THR A 149 -14.35 9.61 32.74
CA THR A 149 -14.75 10.44 33.90
C THR A 149 -16.06 11.19 33.70
N ASN A 150 -16.44 11.51 32.45
CA ASN A 150 -17.70 12.16 32.14
C ASN A 150 -18.83 11.18 31.77
N GLY A 151 -18.64 9.87 31.95
CA GLY A 151 -19.69 8.87 31.79
C GLY A 151 -20.03 8.51 30.34
N PHE A 152 -19.13 8.75 29.39
CA PHE A 152 -19.32 8.41 27.96
C PHE A 152 -18.72 7.04 27.58
N SER A 153 -18.36 6.20 28.56
CA SER A 153 -17.71 4.91 28.33
C SER A 153 -18.58 3.87 27.62
N LEU A 154 -19.91 4.05 27.62
CA LEU A 154 -20.87 3.14 26.98
C LEU A 154 -21.52 3.77 25.74
N ASP A 155 -21.08 4.96 25.31
CA ASP A 155 -21.59 5.59 24.09
C ASP A 155 -20.99 4.90 22.86
N GLN A 156 -21.86 4.28 22.04
CA GLN A 156 -21.48 3.47 20.89
C GLN A 156 -20.60 4.22 19.87
N PHE A 157 -20.82 5.53 19.67
CA PHE A 157 -20.06 6.32 18.72
C PHE A 157 -18.69 6.67 19.29
N VAL A 158 -18.62 6.98 20.58
CA VAL A 158 -17.37 7.27 21.29
C VAL A 158 -16.48 6.03 21.37
N GLU A 159 -17.04 4.87 21.72
CA GLU A 159 -16.29 3.60 21.74
C GLU A 159 -15.73 3.26 20.36
N ALA A 160 -16.55 3.37 19.29
CA ALA A 160 -16.09 3.13 17.93
C ALA A 160 -14.96 4.10 17.51
N ALA A 161 -15.04 5.38 17.90
CA ALA A 161 -14.00 6.37 17.65
C ALA A 161 -12.70 6.03 18.40
N LEU A 162 -12.81 5.54 19.65
CA LEU A 162 -11.66 5.11 20.44
C LEU A 162 -10.98 3.88 19.81
N VAL A 163 -11.74 2.88 19.35
CA VAL A 163 -11.19 1.71 18.62
C VAL A 163 -10.38 2.18 17.41
N SER A 164 -10.96 3.08 16.61
CA SER A 164 -10.28 3.67 15.45
C SER A 164 -9.00 4.43 15.84
N PHE A 165 -9.02 5.18 16.95
CA PHE A 165 -7.86 5.90 17.44
C PHE A 165 -6.71 4.96 17.82
N TYR A 166 -6.96 3.97 18.67
CA TYR A 166 -5.91 3.03 19.08
C TYR A 166 -5.36 2.21 17.90
N ALA A 167 -6.22 1.84 16.94
CA ALA A 167 -5.77 1.17 15.72
C ALA A 167 -4.82 2.05 14.89
N LYS A 168 -5.14 3.34 14.72
CA LYS A 168 -4.34 4.29 13.93
C LYS A 168 -3.00 4.65 14.55
N ILE A 169 -2.89 4.63 15.88
CA ILE A 169 -1.62 4.84 16.59
C ILE A 169 -0.83 3.53 16.80
N ARG A 170 -1.21 2.46 16.08
CA ARG A 170 -0.57 1.13 16.10
C ARG A 170 -0.63 0.41 17.45
N GLU A 171 -1.57 0.79 18.31
CA GLU A 171 -1.83 0.17 19.62
C GLU A 171 -2.96 -0.88 19.52
N LEU A 172 -2.78 -1.86 18.63
CA LEU A 172 -3.83 -2.83 18.28
C LEU A 172 -4.35 -3.66 19.45
N LYS A 173 -3.51 -3.94 20.45
CA LYS A 173 -3.94 -4.67 21.65
C LYS A 173 -5.04 -3.92 22.41
N PHE A 174 -4.90 -2.61 22.53
CA PHE A 174 -5.91 -1.76 23.18
C PHE A 174 -7.16 -1.62 22.30
N ALA A 175 -6.97 -1.43 20.99
CA ALA A 175 -8.09 -1.37 20.04
C ALA A 175 -8.94 -2.65 20.07
N ARG A 176 -8.29 -3.82 20.03
CA ARG A 176 -8.94 -5.13 20.10
C ARG A 176 -9.69 -5.33 21.41
N LYS A 177 -9.04 -5.04 22.54
CA LYS A 177 -9.66 -5.18 23.87
C LYS A 177 -10.94 -4.37 23.97
N MET A 178 -10.90 -3.09 23.60
CA MET A 178 -12.10 -2.25 23.64
C MET A 178 -13.16 -2.76 22.67
N PHE A 179 -12.78 -3.12 21.45
CA PHE A 179 -13.71 -3.68 20.47
C PHE A 179 -14.43 -4.91 21.04
N ASP A 180 -13.70 -5.82 21.71
CA ASP A 180 -14.28 -7.01 22.36
C ASP A 180 -15.25 -6.66 23.47
N GLU A 181 -14.88 -5.70 24.33
CA GLU A 181 -15.67 -5.23 25.47
C GLU A 181 -16.91 -4.42 25.08
N MET A 182 -17.00 -3.90 23.84
CA MET A 182 -18.18 -3.16 23.35
C MET A 182 -19.45 -4.02 23.47
N PRO A 183 -20.49 -3.56 24.20
CA PRO A 183 -21.75 -4.27 24.34
C PRO A 183 -22.49 -4.46 23.01
N GLN A 184 -22.44 -3.43 22.15
CA GLN A 184 -22.98 -3.46 20.80
C GLN A 184 -21.97 -2.89 19.79
N LYS A 185 -21.44 -3.76 18.94
CA LYS A 185 -20.48 -3.39 17.90
C LYS A 185 -21.23 -2.83 16.68
N SER A 186 -20.95 -1.58 16.32
CA SER A 186 -21.48 -0.95 15.10
C SER A 186 -20.66 -1.37 13.87
N ILE A 187 -21.20 -1.19 12.66
CA ILE A 187 -20.44 -1.39 11.41
C ILE A 187 -19.15 -0.54 11.41
N VAL A 188 -19.18 0.65 12.01
CA VAL A 188 -18.03 1.54 12.13
C VAL A 188 -16.94 0.94 13.03
N SER A 189 -17.28 0.28 14.14
CA SER A 189 -16.28 -0.37 14.98
C SER A 189 -15.70 -1.62 14.33
N TRP A 190 -16.51 -2.40 13.60
CA TRP A 190 -16.03 -3.52 12.77
C TRP A 190 -15.05 -3.03 11.70
N ASN A 191 -15.44 -2.02 10.92
CA ASN A 191 -14.59 -1.43 9.88
C ASN A 191 -13.29 -0.87 10.47
N SER A 192 -13.36 -0.20 11.62
CA SER A 192 -12.18 0.34 12.31
C SER A 192 -11.21 -0.75 12.73
N MET A 193 -11.70 -1.89 13.21
CA MET A 193 -10.85 -3.00 13.63
C MET A 193 -10.27 -3.78 12.44
N ILE A 194 -11.08 -4.05 11.40
CA ILE A 194 -10.64 -4.74 10.17
C ILE A 194 -9.58 -3.91 9.44
N SER A 195 -9.87 -2.63 9.16
CA SER A 195 -8.88 -1.71 8.55
C SER A 195 -7.68 -1.48 9.47
N GLY A 196 -7.90 -1.46 10.78
CA GLY A 196 -6.82 -1.35 11.77
C GLY A 196 -5.83 -2.51 11.67
N TYR A 197 -6.32 -3.74 11.57
CA TYR A 197 -5.46 -4.90 11.37
C TYR A 197 -4.70 -4.84 10.05
N GLU A 198 -5.40 -4.58 8.95
CA GLU A 198 -4.81 -4.49 7.61
C GLU A 198 -3.70 -3.43 7.54
N GLN A 199 -3.97 -2.20 7.98
CA GLN A 199 -3.00 -1.07 7.92
C GLN A 199 -1.76 -1.28 8.80
N ASN A 200 -1.82 -2.21 9.75
CA ASN A 200 -0.72 -2.54 10.66
C ASN A 200 0.01 -3.84 10.28
N GLY A 201 -0.29 -4.43 9.12
CA GLY A 201 0.39 -5.63 8.60
C GLY A 201 -0.15 -6.95 9.16
N PHE A 202 -1.34 -6.95 9.76
CA PHE A 202 -2.02 -8.13 10.31
C PHE A 202 -3.18 -8.54 9.39
N ALA A 203 -2.86 -8.80 8.13
CA ALA A 203 -3.85 -9.04 7.09
C ALA A 203 -4.66 -10.34 7.33
N ASP A 204 -4.02 -11.38 7.88
CA ASP A 204 -4.71 -12.63 8.24
C ASP A 204 -5.76 -12.39 9.33
N GLU A 205 -5.44 -11.61 10.37
CA GLU A 205 -6.37 -11.23 11.43
C GLU A 205 -7.54 -10.39 10.90
N ALA A 206 -7.30 -9.52 9.91
CA ALA A 206 -8.36 -8.76 9.25
C ALA A 206 -9.34 -9.69 8.52
N ILE A 207 -8.83 -10.69 7.78
CA ILE A 207 -9.63 -11.69 7.09
C ILE A 207 -10.42 -12.56 8.08
N MET A 208 -9.77 -13.03 9.15
CA MET A 208 -10.43 -13.82 10.20
C MET A 208 -11.56 -13.02 10.87
N LEU A 209 -11.33 -11.74 11.14
CA LEU A 209 -12.35 -10.89 11.74
C LEU A 209 -13.52 -10.65 10.78
N PHE A 210 -13.27 -10.51 9.48
CA PHE A 210 -14.32 -10.44 8.47
C PHE A 210 -15.13 -11.74 8.36
N ALA A 211 -14.47 -12.90 8.42
CA ALA A 211 -15.16 -14.18 8.49
C ALA A 211 -16.10 -14.23 9.70
N LYS A 212 -15.64 -13.74 10.87
CA LYS A 212 -16.47 -13.67 12.07
C LYS A 212 -17.65 -12.71 11.92
N MET A 213 -17.43 -11.55 11.28
CA MET A 213 -18.49 -10.58 10.97
C MET A 213 -19.61 -11.22 10.14
N ARG A 214 -19.24 -12.02 9.13
CA ARG A 214 -20.17 -12.76 8.26
C ARG A 214 -20.93 -13.85 9.02
N GLU A 215 -20.25 -14.64 9.84
CA GLU A 215 -20.88 -15.69 10.68
C GLU A 215 -21.97 -15.12 11.59
N LEU A 216 -21.73 -13.93 12.14
CA LEU A 216 -22.66 -13.22 13.01
C LEU A 216 -23.79 -12.51 12.26
N GLY A 217 -23.82 -12.58 10.92
CA GLY A 217 -24.84 -11.92 10.10
C GLY A 217 -24.76 -10.38 10.14
N VAL A 218 -23.61 -9.81 10.52
CA VAL A 218 -23.44 -8.36 10.57
C VAL A 218 -23.29 -7.83 9.14
N GLN A 219 -24.10 -6.84 8.80
CA GLN A 219 -24.03 -6.16 7.50
C GLN A 219 -22.69 -5.43 7.34
N PHE A 220 -22.10 -5.54 6.15
CA PHE A 220 -20.85 -4.87 5.77
C PHE A 220 -21.07 -3.96 4.56
N ASP A 221 -20.21 -2.97 4.40
CA ASP A 221 -20.31 -1.94 3.36
C ASP A 221 -19.07 -1.89 2.47
N SER A 222 -19.05 -0.94 1.52
CA SER A 222 -17.91 -0.75 0.62
C SER A 222 -16.59 -0.54 1.37
N ALA A 223 -16.60 0.16 2.51
CA ALA A 223 -15.40 0.38 3.31
C ALA A 223 -14.88 -0.91 3.95
N THR A 224 -15.79 -1.80 4.41
CA THR A 224 -15.41 -3.15 4.84
C THR A 224 -14.74 -3.90 3.68
N LEU A 225 -15.37 -3.92 2.51
CA LEU A 225 -14.91 -4.69 1.36
C LEU A 225 -13.55 -4.22 0.83
N VAL A 226 -13.31 -2.90 0.78
CA VAL A 226 -12.00 -2.33 0.42
C VAL A 226 -10.90 -2.83 1.36
N SER A 227 -11.17 -2.82 2.68
CA SER A 227 -10.19 -3.28 3.68
C SER A 227 -9.91 -4.78 3.54
N VAL A 228 -10.96 -5.58 3.32
CA VAL A 228 -10.82 -7.04 3.11
C VAL A 228 -10.07 -7.34 1.81
N LEU A 229 -10.37 -6.64 0.71
CA LEU A 229 -9.67 -6.80 -0.56
C LEU A 229 -8.19 -6.45 -0.45
N SER A 230 -7.85 -5.40 0.31
CA SER A 230 -6.46 -5.04 0.58
C SER A 230 -5.75 -6.15 1.38
N ALA A 231 -6.39 -6.67 2.42
CA ALA A 231 -5.87 -7.80 3.18
C ALA A 231 -5.68 -9.05 2.30
N CYS A 232 -6.63 -9.37 1.41
CA CYS A 232 -6.49 -10.44 0.43
C CYS A 232 -5.31 -10.22 -0.52
N ALA A 233 -5.06 -8.98 -0.93
CA ALA A 233 -3.94 -8.64 -1.81
C ALA A 233 -2.58 -8.91 -1.14
N ASP A 234 -2.50 -8.66 0.17
CA ASP A 234 -1.28 -8.84 0.96
C ASP A 234 -1.04 -10.32 1.30
N THR A 235 -2.08 -11.10 1.59
CA THR A 235 -1.98 -12.55 1.88
C THR A 235 -2.03 -13.43 0.64
N GLY A 236 -2.47 -12.90 -0.50
CA GLY A 236 -2.68 -13.67 -1.73
C GLY A 236 -3.98 -14.48 -1.75
N ALA A 237 -4.96 -14.16 -0.88
CA ALA A 237 -6.24 -14.87 -0.75
C ALA A 237 -7.20 -14.62 -1.94
N LEU A 238 -6.87 -15.20 -3.10
CA LEU A 238 -7.57 -15.02 -4.38
C LEU A 238 -9.05 -15.47 -4.33
N GLU A 239 -9.33 -16.55 -3.62
CA GLU A 239 -10.68 -17.12 -3.54
C GLU A 239 -11.63 -16.19 -2.76
N LEU A 240 -11.19 -15.69 -1.59
CA LEU A 240 -11.95 -14.71 -0.83
C LEU A 240 -12.14 -13.41 -1.62
N GLY A 241 -11.07 -12.91 -2.27
CA GLY A 241 -11.17 -11.73 -3.11
C GLY A 241 -12.13 -11.91 -4.31
N SER A 242 -12.15 -13.10 -4.91
CA SER A 242 -13.11 -13.43 -5.97
C SER A 242 -14.54 -13.51 -5.44
N TRP A 243 -14.75 -14.12 -4.27
CA TRP A 243 -16.05 -14.13 -3.61
C TRP A 243 -16.56 -12.72 -3.32
N VAL A 244 -15.69 -11.80 -2.87
CA VAL A 244 -16.06 -10.38 -2.66
C VAL A 244 -16.48 -9.74 -3.99
N HIS A 245 -15.74 -9.97 -5.08
CA HIS A 245 -16.11 -9.43 -6.39
C HIS A 245 -17.48 -9.95 -6.87
N ASP A 246 -17.75 -11.24 -6.72
CA ASP A 246 -19.04 -11.84 -7.09
C ASP A 246 -20.18 -11.33 -6.20
N TYR A 247 -19.89 -11.10 -4.91
CA TYR A 247 -20.83 -10.49 -3.97
C TYR A 247 -21.18 -9.05 -4.41
N VAL A 248 -20.20 -8.23 -4.77
CA VAL A 248 -20.45 -6.85 -5.25
C VAL A 248 -21.32 -6.85 -6.51
N LYS A 249 -21.09 -7.77 -7.44
CA LYS A 249 -21.92 -7.92 -8.66
C LYS A 249 -23.36 -8.35 -8.37
N SER A 250 -23.56 -9.16 -7.33
CA SER A 250 -24.85 -9.76 -7.02
C SER A 250 -25.71 -8.92 -6.07
N ASN A 251 -25.18 -7.82 -5.55
CA ASN A 251 -25.82 -6.98 -4.53
C ASN A 251 -25.86 -5.51 -4.98
N PRO A 252 -26.73 -4.67 -4.40
CA PRO A 252 -26.84 -3.25 -4.74
C PRO A 252 -25.68 -2.41 -4.17
N ILE A 253 -24.44 -2.87 -4.32
CA ILE A 253 -23.23 -2.15 -3.96
C ILE A 253 -22.66 -1.54 -5.23
N SER A 254 -22.58 -0.21 -5.27
CA SER A 254 -21.96 0.49 -6.39
C SER A 254 -20.47 0.17 -6.45
N LEU A 255 -20.02 -0.32 -7.60
CA LEU A 255 -18.60 -0.45 -7.91
C LEU A 255 -18.03 0.94 -8.21
N ASP A 256 -17.77 1.70 -7.15
CA ASP A 256 -17.13 3.01 -7.27
C ASP A 256 -15.63 2.88 -7.58
N VAL A 257 -14.99 4.01 -7.85
CA VAL A 257 -13.56 4.06 -8.19
C VAL A 257 -12.66 3.48 -7.08
N VAL A 258 -13.09 3.56 -5.82
CA VAL A 258 -12.31 3.08 -4.67
C VAL A 258 -12.36 1.56 -4.61
N LEU A 259 -13.56 1.00 -4.69
CA LEU A 259 -13.78 -0.46 -4.67
C LEU A 259 -13.22 -1.11 -5.95
N GLY A 260 -13.37 -0.47 -7.11
CA GLY A 260 -12.75 -0.91 -8.37
C GLY A 260 -11.23 -0.95 -8.29
N THR A 261 -10.60 0.10 -7.76
CA THR A 261 -9.14 0.14 -7.55
C THR A 261 -8.69 -0.96 -6.58
N ALA A 262 -9.44 -1.20 -5.50
CA ALA A 262 -9.14 -2.27 -4.55
C ALA A 262 -9.21 -3.66 -5.18
N LEU A 263 -10.20 -3.91 -6.05
CA LEU A 263 -10.32 -5.15 -6.82
C LEU A 263 -9.18 -5.33 -7.83
N ILE A 264 -8.77 -4.27 -8.54
CA ILE A 264 -7.61 -4.30 -9.44
C ILE A 264 -6.35 -4.70 -8.67
N ASN A 265 -6.07 -4.03 -7.55
CA ASN A 265 -4.89 -4.29 -6.73
C ASN A 265 -4.92 -5.70 -6.13
N MET A 266 -6.09 -6.15 -5.65
CA MET A 266 -6.28 -7.52 -5.15
C MET A 266 -5.98 -8.54 -6.24
N TYR A 267 -6.61 -8.45 -7.42
CA TYR A 267 -6.38 -9.42 -8.48
C TYR A 267 -4.95 -9.42 -9.01
N ALA A 268 -4.33 -8.24 -9.14
CA ALA A 268 -2.93 -8.12 -9.52
C ALA A 268 -2.03 -8.80 -8.49
N LYS A 269 -2.11 -8.43 -7.20
CA LYS A 269 -1.28 -9.03 -6.14
C LYS A 269 -1.65 -10.50 -5.81
N CYS A 270 -2.78 -11.01 -6.26
CA CYS A 270 -3.17 -12.42 -6.17
C CYS A 270 -2.83 -13.24 -7.43
N GLY A 271 -2.10 -12.67 -8.39
CA GLY A 271 -1.59 -13.40 -9.54
C GLY A 271 -2.57 -13.55 -10.71
N ASN A 272 -3.67 -12.78 -10.73
CA ASN A 272 -4.67 -12.80 -11.81
C ASN A 272 -4.87 -11.42 -12.45
N VAL A 273 -3.81 -10.92 -13.12
CA VAL A 273 -3.84 -9.62 -13.80
C VAL A 273 -4.88 -9.52 -14.92
N ARG A 274 -5.34 -10.63 -15.50
CA ARG A 274 -6.43 -10.62 -16.49
C ARG A 274 -7.77 -10.22 -15.86
N LYS A 275 -8.09 -10.75 -14.66
CA LYS A 275 -9.27 -10.30 -13.92
C LYS A 275 -9.12 -8.84 -13.46
N ALA A 276 -7.90 -8.42 -13.10
CA ALA A 276 -7.63 -7.01 -12.78
C ALA A 276 -7.92 -6.10 -13.98
N GLN A 277 -7.43 -6.46 -15.17
CA GLN A 277 -7.72 -5.76 -16.43
C GLN A 277 -9.22 -5.71 -16.71
N GLY A 278 -9.93 -6.83 -16.56
CA GLY A 278 -11.38 -6.87 -16.77
C GLY A 278 -12.15 -5.97 -15.80
N VAL A 279 -11.68 -5.80 -14.56
CA VAL A 279 -12.27 -4.81 -13.64
C VAL A 279 -11.99 -3.39 -14.13
N PHE A 280 -10.74 -3.09 -14.52
CA PHE A 280 -10.33 -1.78 -15.01
C PHE A 280 -11.11 -1.34 -16.26
N GLU A 281 -11.32 -2.24 -17.21
CA GLU A 281 -12.06 -1.98 -18.45
C GLU A 281 -13.56 -1.73 -18.23
N LEU A 282 -14.12 -2.20 -17.11
CA LEU A 282 -15.52 -1.97 -16.72
C LEU A 282 -15.73 -0.66 -15.95
N MET A 283 -14.67 0.08 -15.62
CA MET A 283 -14.78 1.35 -14.91
C MET A 283 -15.12 2.49 -15.88
N ASP A 284 -16.17 3.25 -15.59
CA ASP A 284 -16.58 4.39 -16.42
C ASP A 284 -15.56 5.54 -16.39
N GLU A 285 -15.08 5.92 -15.20
CA GLU A 285 -14.15 7.03 -14.98
C GLU A 285 -13.01 6.62 -14.02
N PRO A 286 -12.03 5.82 -14.49
CA PRO A 286 -10.87 5.43 -13.67
C PRO A 286 -10.01 6.66 -13.33
N ASN A 287 -9.79 6.89 -12.04
CA ASN A 287 -8.90 7.95 -11.55
C ASN A 287 -7.42 7.53 -11.63
N VAL A 288 -6.51 8.46 -11.34
CA VAL A 288 -5.04 8.24 -11.33
C VAL A 288 -4.63 6.99 -10.54
N MET A 289 -5.34 6.66 -9.45
CA MET A 289 -5.05 5.48 -8.62
C MET A 289 -5.39 4.17 -9.35
N ALA A 290 -6.53 4.10 -10.04
CA ALA A 290 -6.92 2.93 -10.83
C ALA A 290 -5.94 2.67 -11.99
N TRP A 291 -5.55 3.71 -12.73
CA TRP A 291 -4.52 3.62 -13.78
C TRP A 291 -3.19 3.14 -13.22
N THR A 292 -2.73 3.75 -12.13
CA THR A 292 -1.46 3.38 -11.48
C THR A 292 -1.49 1.94 -10.98
N ALA A 293 -2.61 1.49 -10.39
CA ALA A 293 -2.78 0.12 -9.93
C ALA A 293 -2.68 -0.89 -11.09
N MET A 294 -3.28 -0.57 -12.25
CA MET A 294 -3.22 -1.45 -13.42
C MET A 294 -1.83 -1.46 -14.09
N ILE A 295 -1.18 -0.30 -14.22
CA ILE A 295 0.20 -0.18 -14.73
C ILE A 295 1.16 -0.98 -13.83
N SER A 296 1.05 -0.81 -12.51
CA SER A 296 1.82 -1.58 -11.53
C SER A 296 1.53 -3.09 -11.64
N GLY A 297 0.26 -3.46 -11.79
CA GLY A 297 -0.16 -4.84 -12.02
C GLY A 297 0.50 -5.47 -13.25
N TYR A 298 0.56 -4.76 -14.38
CA TYR A 298 1.28 -5.23 -15.55
C TYR A 298 2.80 -5.35 -15.30
N GLY A 299 3.41 -4.37 -14.66
CA GLY A 299 4.84 -4.38 -14.31
C GLY A 299 5.24 -5.54 -13.40
N MET A 300 4.44 -5.84 -12.38
CA MET A 300 4.63 -6.98 -11.48
C MET A 300 4.46 -8.33 -12.17
N HIS A 301 3.83 -8.39 -13.35
CA HIS A 301 3.60 -9.65 -14.08
C HIS A 301 4.54 -9.86 -15.27
N GLY A 302 5.46 -8.92 -15.52
CA GLY A 302 6.39 -8.96 -16.66
C GLY A 302 5.79 -8.41 -17.96
N PHE A 303 4.60 -7.80 -17.91
CA PHE A 303 3.90 -7.20 -19.05
C PHE A 303 4.31 -5.73 -19.25
N GLY A 304 5.63 -5.48 -19.35
CA GLY A 304 6.16 -4.12 -19.35
C GLY A 304 5.78 -3.28 -20.57
N LYS A 305 5.51 -3.91 -21.73
CA LYS A 305 5.03 -3.19 -22.92
C LYS A 305 3.60 -2.69 -22.71
N GLU A 306 2.74 -3.58 -22.21
CA GLU A 306 1.36 -3.30 -21.85
C GLU A 306 1.27 -2.20 -20.79
N ALA A 307 2.18 -2.21 -19.80
CA ALA A 307 2.29 -1.13 -18.81
C ALA A 307 2.62 0.24 -19.44
N ILE A 308 3.54 0.28 -20.41
CA ILE A 308 3.93 1.51 -21.11
C ILE A 308 2.82 2.00 -22.05
N ASP A 309 2.16 1.09 -22.76
CA ASP A 309 1.05 1.44 -23.64
C ASP A 309 -0.13 1.99 -22.84
N LEU A 310 -0.42 1.41 -21.66
CA LEU A 310 -1.44 1.91 -20.74
C LEU A 310 -1.05 3.28 -20.15
N PHE A 311 0.22 3.50 -19.82
CA PHE A 311 0.71 4.81 -19.37
C PHE A 311 0.57 5.89 -20.46
N ARG A 312 0.88 5.56 -21.71
CA ARG A 312 0.67 6.47 -22.85
C ARG A 312 -0.81 6.78 -23.05
N LEU A 313 -1.69 5.77 -22.91
CA LEU A 313 -3.12 5.96 -22.99
C LEU A 313 -3.65 6.88 -21.88
N MET A 314 -3.18 6.72 -20.64
CA MET A 314 -3.49 7.60 -19.51
C MET A 314 -3.19 9.08 -19.83
N ILE A 315 -1.99 9.35 -20.37
CA ILE A 315 -1.58 10.69 -20.77
C ILE A 315 -2.46 11.23 -21.90
N ASN A 316 -2.74 10.40 -22.92
CA ASN A 316 -3.55 10.79 -24.06
C ASN A 316 -5.01 11.12 -23.69
N GLN A 317 -5.52 10.52 -22.61
CA GLN A 317 -6.85 10.83 -22.05
C GLN A 317 -6.84 12.07 -21.12
N GLY A 318 -5.70 12.75 -20.99
CA GLY A 318 -5.58 13.95 -20.16
C GLY A 318 -5.52 13.67 -18.66
N ILE A 319 -5.28 12.42 -18.26
CA ILE A 319 -5.13 12.04 -16.87
C ILE A 319 -3.66 12.26 -16.48
N TYR A 320 -3.43 13.15 -15.52
CA TYR A 320 -2.09 13.53 -15.09
C TYR A 320 -1.48 12.44 -14.20
N PRO A 321 -0.33 11.85 -14.59
CA PRO A 321 0.43 10.94 -13.74
C PRO A 321 0.86 11.61 -12.43
N ASN A 322 1.12 10.81 -11.40
CA ASN A 322 1.77 11.26 -10.17
C ASN A 322 3.10 10.51 -9.95
N GLU A 323 3.82 10.85 -8.87
CA GLU A 323 5.08 10.20 -8.50
C GLU A 323 4.95 8.67 -8.45
N ILE A 324 3.87 8.16 -7.87
CA ILE A 324 3.61 6.72 -7.75
C ILE A 324 3.41 6.08 -9.15
N THR A 325 2.73 6.79 -10.07
CA THR A 325 2.59 6.34 -11.46
C THR A 325 3.95 6.16 -12.12
N PHE A 326 4.87 7.11 -11.95
CA PHE A 326 6.21 7.01 -12.54
C PHE A 326 7.03 5.87 -11.93
N VAL A 327 6.95 5.64 -10.61
CA VAL A 327 7.57 4.44 -9.99
C VAL A 327 7.03 3.16 -10.63
N ALA A 328 5.71 3.06 -10.82
CA ALA A 328 5.10 1.88 -11.46
C ALA A 328 5.60 1.65 -12.90
N VAL A 329 5.70 2.73 -13.70
CA VAL A 329 6.21 2.68 -15.07
C VAL A 329 7.69 2.30 -15.12
N LEU A 330 8.52 2.93 -14.29
CA LEU A 330 9.97 2.66 -14.25
C LEU A 330 10.26 1.24 -13.76
N SER A 331 9.51 0.76 -12.76
CA SER A 331 9.57 -0.64 -12.31
C SER A 331 9.18 -1.61 -13.42
N ALA A 332 8.11 -1.32 -14.17
CA ALA A 332 7.73 -2.12 -15.34
C ALA A 332 8.83 -2.15 -16.42
N CYS A 333 9.49 -1.02 -16.68
CA CYS A 333 10.64 -0.96 -17.57
C CYS A 333 11.84 -1.77 -17.05
N ALA A 334 12.13 -1.67 -15.76
CA ALA A 334 13.19 -2.42 -15.08
C ALA A 334 12.94 -3.92 -15.09
N HIS A 335 11.68 -4.36 -15.05
CA HIS A 335 11.32 -5.79 -15.11
C HIS A 335 11.21 -6.36 -16.52
N ALA A 336 11.13 -5.51 -17.56
CA ALA A 336 10.96 -5.92 -18.94
C ALA A 336 12.15 -5.55 -19.86
N GLY A 337 13.19 -4.91 -19.31
CA GLY A 337 14.41 -4.52 -20.04
C GLY A 337 14.20 -3.35 -20.98
N LEU A 338 13.18 -2.53 -20.73
CA LEU A 338 12.79 -1.41 -21.61
C LEU A 338 13.55 -0.12 -21.24
N VAL A 339 14.88 -0.16 -21.32
CA VAL A 339 15.77 0.94 -20.88
C VAL A 339 15.39 2.28 -21.50
N GLN A 340 15.19 2.30 -22.82
CA GLN A 340 14.90 3.54 -23.54
C GLN A 340 13.57 4.14 -23.11
N ALA A 341 12.53 3.31 -22.98
CA ALA A 341 11.22 3.76 -22.50
C ALA A 341 11.29 4.25 -21.04
N GLY A 342 12.12 3.60 -20.20
CA GLY A 342 12.35 4.02 -18.83
C GLY A 342 13.05 5.39 -18.74
N ARG A 343 14.07 5.63 -19.56
CA ARG A 343 14.72 6.95 -19.66
C ARG A 343 13.76 8.04 -20.11
N GLU A 344 12.95 7.75 -21.12
CA GLU A 344 11.93 8.69 -21.61
C GLU A 344 10.91 9.02 -20.51
N ALA A 345 10.38 8.01 -19.83
CA ALA A 345 9.46 8.19 -18.71
C ALA A 345 10.09 9.00 -17.58
N PHE A 346 11.34 8.70 -17.19
CA PHE A 346 12.06 9.46 -16.17
C PHE A 346 12.26 10.93 -16.58
N ALA A 347 12.64 11.17 -17.84
CA ALA A 347 12.92 12.51 -18.35
C ALA A 347 11.68 13.41 -18.42
N ILE A 348 10.49 12.87 -18.69
CA ILE A 348 9.25 13.66 -18.78
C ILE A 348 8.67 14.03 -17.41
N MET A 349 9.14 13.44 -16.29
CA MET A 349 8.66 13.78 -14.94
C MET A 349 8.74 15.29 -14.65
N LYS A 350 9.82 15.94 -15.09
CA LYS A 350 10.02 17.39 -14.95
C LYS A 350 8.93 18.22 -15.65
N ASN A 351 8.36 17.70 -16.74
CA ASN A 351 7.28 18.38 -17.47
C ASN A 351 5.98 18.43 -16.64
N TYR A 352 5.86 17.56 -15.64
CA TYR A 352 4.76 17.55 -14.68
C TYR A 352 5.11 18.25 -13.35
N GLY A 353 6.26 18.93 -13.28
CA GLY A 353 6.72 19.61 -12.06
C GLY A 353 7.13 18.66 -10.93
N MET A 354 7.40 17.40 -11.25
CA MET A 354 7.81 16.38 -10.27
C MET A 354 9.32 16.32 -10.16
N MET A 355 9.80 16.25 -8.92
CA MET A 355 11.19 15.94 -8.61
C MET A 355 11.33 14.44 -8.37
N PRO A 356 12.25 13.73 -9.03
CA PRO A 356 12.48 12.32 -8.75
C PRO A 356 12.88 12.10 -7.28
N GLY A 357 12.06 11.33 -6.56
CA GLY A 357 12.40 10.80 -5.23
C GLY A 357 13.23 9.51 -5.29
N THR A 358 13.64 9.01 -4.12
CA THR A 358 14.45 7.79 -3.96
C THR A 358 13.98 6.60 -4.77
N GLU A 359 12.67 6.29 -4.74
CA GLU A 359 12.10 5.14 -5.45
C GLU A 359 12.32 5.19 -6.96
N HIS A 360 12.26 6.39 -7.56
CA HIS A 360 12.52 6.57 -8.99
C HIS A 360 13.98 6.25 -9.33
N HIS A 361 14.92 6.71 -8.50
CA HIS A 361 16.35 6.42 -8.67
C HIS A 361 16.66 4.93 -8.48
N VAL A 362 16.01 4.28 -7.51
CA VAL A 362 16.10 2.83 -7.31
C VAL A 362 15.68 2.10 -8.59
N CYS A 363 14.54 2.46 -9.20
CA CYS A 363 14.09 1.85 -10.45
C CYS A 363 15.07 2.08 -11.60
N MET A 364 15.69 3.26 -11.70
CA MET A 364 16.70 3.54 -12.74
C MET A 364 17.95 2.68 -12.58
N VAL A 365 18.48 2.58 -11.36
CA VAL A 365 19.64 1.73 -11.06
C VAL A 365 19.33 0.26 -11.24
N ASP A 366 18.15 -0.21 -10.80
CA ASP A 366 17.70 -1.59 -11.02
C ASP A 366 17.59 -1.92 -12.52
N MET A 367 17.07 -0.98 -13.32
CA MET A 367 16.95 -1.12 -14.77
C MET A 367 18.31 -1.22 -15.47
N PHE A 368 19.25 -0.31 -15.17
CA PHE A 368 20.61 -0.37 -15.73
C PHE A 368 21.36 -1.61 -15.26
N GLY A 369 21.20 -1.93 -13.97
CA GLY A 369 21.81 -3.06 -13.32
C GLY A 369 21.42 -4.40 -13.95
N ARG A 370 20.12 -4.63 -14.20
CA ARG A 370 19.65 -5.86 -14.86
C ARG A 370 20.16 -6.00 -16.29
N MET A 371 20.37 -4.89 -16.99
CA MET A 371 20.91 -4.87 -18.35
C MET A 371 22.43 -5.03 -18.42
N GLY A 372 23.12 -5.09 -17.29
CA GLY A 372 24.58 -5.19 -17.25
C GLY A 372 25.30 -3.86 -17.50
N LEU A 373 24.57 -2.74 -17.53
CA LEU A 373 25.12 -1.39 -17.70
C LEU A 373 25.70 -0.87 -16.37
N LEU A 374 26.57 -1.65 -15.72
CA LEU A 374 27.05 -1.39 -14.37
C LEU A 374 27.82 -0.06 -14.27
N SER A 375 28.70 0.23 -15.23
CA SER A 375 29.45 1.49 -15.22
C SER A 375 28.51 2.70 -15.34
N GLU A 376 27.48 2.59 -16.17
CA GLU A 376 26.49 3.65 -16.33
C GLU A 376 25.64 3.81 -15.07
N ALA A 377 25.20 2.70 -14.46
CA ALA A 377 24.49 2.72 -13.19
C ALA A 377 25.31 3.38 -12.08
N TYR A 378 26.61 3.07 -12.01
CA TYR A 378 27.51 3.66 -11.03
C TYR A 378 27.74 5.15 -11.27
N HIS A 379 27.99 5.56 -12.51
CA HIS A 379 28.10 6.98 -12.86
C HIS A 379 26.81 7.75 -12.55
N TYR A 380 25.65 7.18 -12.88
CA TYR A 380 24.36 7.76 -12.54
C TYR A 380 24.23 8.02 -11.03
N ILE A 381 24.66 7.08 -10.19
CA ILE A 381 24.65 7.25 -8.72
C ILE A 381 25.61 8.37 -8.30
N LYS A 382 26.79 8.46 -8.91
CA LYS A 382 27.75 9.54 -8.62
C LYS A 382 27.24 10.92 -9.05
N ASP A 383 26.44 10.99 -10.12
CA ASP A 383 25.84 12.24 -10.59
C ASP A 383 24.71 12.74 -9.67
N LEU A 384 24.24 11.93 -8.71
CA LEU A 384 23.28 12.38 -7.68
C LEU A 384 23.92 13.32 -6.64
N PHE A 385 25.25 13.42 -6.58
CA PHE A 385 25.95 14.33 -5.67
C PHE A 385 25.63 15.80 -5.99
N PRO A 386 25.44 16.68 -4.97
CA PRO A 386 25.81 16.50 -3.55
C PRO A 386 24.75 15.81 -2.67
N VAL A 387 23.62 15.36 -3.23
CA VAL A 387 22.61 14.61 -2.47
C VAL A 387 23.15 13.20 -2.24
N GLN A 388 23.47 12.86 -1.00
CA GLN A 388 23.91 11.50 -0.64
C GLN A 388 22.84 10.49 -1.07
N PRO A 389 23.17 9.49 -1.91
CA PRO A 389 22.20 8.51 -2.36
C PRO A 389 21.63 7.72 -1.18
N ALA A 390 20.31 7.48 -1.20
CA ALA A 390 19.67 6.68 -0.17
C ALA A 390 20.20 5.22 -0.20
N PRO A 391 20.22 4.52 0.95
CA PRO A 391 20.69 3.14 1.03
C PRO A 391 20.05 2.21 0.00
N ALA A 392 18.75 2.35 -0.25
CA ALA A 392 18.01 1.55 -1.23
C ALA A 392 18.60 1.60 -2.66
N VAL A 393 19.18 2.73 -3.07
CA VAL A 393 19.82 2.89 -4.38
C VAL A 393 21.09 2.04 -4.45
N TRP A 394 21.90 2.06 -3.40
CA TRP A 394 23.08 1.21 -3.30
C TRP A 394 22.72 -0.27 -3.18
N THR A 395 21.62 -0.63 -2.50
CA THR A 395 21.12 -2.01 -2.43
C THR A 395 20.78 -2.53 -3.84
N ALA A 396 20.13 -1.71 -4.68
CA ALA A 396 19.85 -2.07 -6.07
C ALA A 396 21.15 -2.28 -6.88
N MET A 397 22.13 -1.39 -6.71
CA MET A 397 23.43 -1.51 -7.36
C MET A 397 24.19 -2.77 -6.91
N LEU A 398 24.18 -3.09 -5.62
CA LEU A 398 24.83 -4.29 -5.09
C LEU A 398 24.19 -5.56 -5.67
N GLY A 399 22.86 -5.55 -5.82
CA GLY A 399 22.13 -6.62 -6.52
C GLY A 399 22.58 -6.78 -7.97
N ALA A 400 22.80 -5.68 -8.69
CA ALA A 400 23.29 -5.69 -10.07
C ALA A 400 24.73 -6.23 -10.18
N CYS A 401 25.62 -5.81 -9.29
CA CYS A 401 26.99 -6.32 -9.23
C CYS A 401 27.02 -7.83 -8.99
N LYS A 402 26.17 -8.34 -8.09
CA LYS A 402 26.00 -9.78 -7.87
C LYS A 402 25.51 -10.49 -9.13
N LEU A 403 24.48 -9.95 -9.79
CA LEU A 403 23.87 -10.55 -10.99
C LEU A 403 24.90 -10.71 -12.12
N HIS A 404 25.73 -9.70 -12.35
CA HIS A 404 26.73 -9.68 -13.41
C HIS A 404 28.13 -10.09 -12.96
N LYS A 405 28.26 -10.65 -11.74
CA LYS A 405 29.52 -11.17 -11.17
C LYS A 405 30.66 -10.14 -11.15
N ASN A 406 30.34 -8.85 -11.01
CA ASN A 406 31.33 -7.77 -10.85
C ASN A 406 31.59 -7.55 -9.35
N TYR A 407 32.46 -8.37 -8.78
CA TYR A 407 32.70 -8.37 -7.33
C TYR A 407 33.46 -7.14 -6.86
N ASP A 408 34.40 -6.61 -7.65
CA ASP A 408 35.21 -5.45 -7.28
C ASP A 408 34.34 -4.21 -7.04
N LEU A 409 33.47 -3.89 -8.00
CA LEU A 409 32.49 -2.80 -7.84
C LEU A 409 31.48 -3.10 -6.73
N GLY A 410 31.15 -4.38 -6.52
CA GLY A 410 30.30 -4.83 -5.43
C GLY A 410 30.83 -4.50 -4.05
N VAL A 411 32.14 -4.65 -3.83
CA VAL A 411 32.79 -4.30 -2.55
C VAL A 411 32.68 -2.80 -2.29
N GLU A 412 33.03 -1.98 -3.28
CA GLU A 412 32.94 -0.51 -3.17
C GLU A 412 31.50 -0.05 -2.88
N VAL A 413 30.50 -0.64 -3.53
CA VAL A 413 29.09 -0.36 -3.27
C VAL A 413 28.68 -0.78 -1.85
N ALA A 414 29.18 -1.92 -1.37
CA ALA A 414 28.86 -2.41 -0.04
C ALA A 414 29.45 -1.53 1.07
N ASP A 415 30.64 -0.96 0.88
CA ASP A 415 31.23 -0.01 1.83
C ASP A 415 30.34 1.24 2.02
N ASN A 416 29.76 1.75 0.92
CA ASN A 416 28.79 2.84 0.99
C ASN A 416 27.51 2.45 1.75
N LEU A 417 27.05 1.20 1.61
CA LEU A 417 25.88 0.68 2.35
C LEU A 417 26.13 0.54 3.85
N PHE A 418 27.28 0.00 4.26
CA PHE A 418 27.58 -0.17 5.68
C PHE A 418 27.82 1.15 6.39
N ALA A 419 28.35 2.15 5.68
CA ALA A 419 28.44 3.51 6.21
C ALA A 419 27.05 4.12 6.49
N ALA A 420 26.03 3.75 5.71
CA ALA A 420 24.69 4.31 5.84
C ALA A 420 23.74 3.48 6.73
N GLU A 421 23.74 2.15 6.61
CA GLU A 421 22.86 1.22 7.34
C GLU A 421 23.65 0.02 7.90
N PRO A 422 24.40 0.19 9.00
CA PRO A 422 25.24 -0.86 9.57
C PRO A 422 24.47 -2.00 10.26
N ASP A 423 23.16 -1.88 10.43
CA ASP A 423 22.33 -2.86 11.16
C ASP A 423 21.36 -3.63 10.24
N ASN A 424 21.49 -3.45 8.91
CA ASN A 424 20.64 -4.13 7.95
C ASN A 424 21.21 -5.51 7.57
N ALA A 425 20.63 -6.58 8.12
CA ALA A 425 21.02 -7.97 7.87
C ALA A 425 21.06 -8.34 6.37
N GLY A 426 20.21 -7.72 5.55
CA GLY A 426 20.13 -7.98 4.12
C GLY A 426 21.43 -7.62 3.38
N HIS A 427 22.09 -6.53 3.80
CA HIS A 427 23.35 -6.07 3.19
C HIS A 427 24.49 -7.06 3.45
N TYR A 428 24.61 -7.54 4.70
CA TYR A 428 25.58 -8.58 5.07
C TYR A 428 25.36 -9.88 4.29
N VAL A 429 24.11 -10.33 4.16
CA VAL A 429 23.79 -11.53 3.39
C VAL A 429 24.14 -11.35 1.91
N LEU A 430 23.84 -10.18 1.33
CA LEU A 430 24.13 -9.93 -0.08
C LEU A 430 25.64 -9.91 -0.36
N LEU A 431 26.43 -9.21 0.47
CA LEU A 431 27.88 -9.16 0.33
C LEU A 431 28.54 -10.52 0.63
N SER A 432 28.11 -11.22 1.68
CA SER A 432 28.61 -12.57 2.00
C SER A 432 28.42 -13.52 0.82
N ASN A 433 27.27 -13.46 0.14
CA ASN A 433 27.03 -14.24 -1.08
C ASN A 433 27.97 -13.84 -2.22
N MET A 434 28.30 -12.55 -2.37
CA MET A 434 29.23 -12.09 -3.40
C MET A 434 30.66 -12.57 -3.14
N TYR A 435 31.14 -12.51 -1.90
CA TYR A 435 32.45 -13.05 -1.56
C TYR A 435 32.53 -14.56 -1.76
N ALA A 436 31.46 -15.29 -1.43
CA ALA A 436 31.38 -16.73 -1.69
C ALA A 436 31.47 -17.03 -3.20
N LEU A 437 30.73 -16.28 -4.03
CA LEU A 437 30.78 -16.39 -5.48
C LEU A 437 32.14 -16.01 -6.10
N ALA A 438 32.91 -15.17 -5.40
CA ALA A 438 34.27 -14.79 -5.77
C ALA A 438 35.36 -15.75 -5.23
N GLY A 439 34.97 -16.80 -4.47
CA GLY A 439 35.90 -17.72 -3.82
C GLY A 439 36.68 -17.14 -2.64
N GLN A 440 36.29 -15.96 -2.12
CA GLN A 440 37.00 -15.25 -1.05
C GLN A 440 36.47 -15.65 0.35
N MET A 441 36.74 -16.88 0.77
CA MET A 441 36.15 -17.46 1.98
C MET A 441 36.50 -16.73 3.28
N GLU A 442 37.72 -16.19 3.40
CA GLU A 442 38.14 -15.38 4.55
C GLU A 442 37.23 -14.15 4.74
N ARG A 443 36.86 -13.49 3.64
CA ARG A 443 35.95 -12.34 3.69
C ARG A 443 34.51 -12.74 3.97
N VAL A 444 34.08 -13.93 3.52
CA VAL A 444 32.76 -14.49 3.88
C VAL A 444 32.65 -14.65 5.39
N GLU A 445 33.67 -15.23 6.01
CA GLU A 445 33.72 -15.44 7.46
C GLU A 445 33.72 -14.10 8.20
N MET A 446 34.53 -13.13 7.75
CA MET A 446 34.55 -11.78 8.32
C MET A 446 33.16 -11.12 8.32
N VAL A 447 32.45 -11.14 7.18
CA VAL A 447 31.12 -10.52 7.06
C VAL A 447 30.08 -11.25 7.91
N ARG A 448 30.15 -12.60 8.00
CA ARG A 448 29.24 -13.39 8.84
C ARG A 448 29.49 -13.15 10.32
N ASN A 449 30.74 -13.11 10.75
CA ASN A 449 31.11 -12.80 12.14
C ASN A 449 30.66 -11.39 12.54
N ALA A 450 30.81 -10.42 11.64
CA ALA A 450 30.27 -9.07 11.86
C ALA A 450 28.74 -9.08 12.04
N ALA A 451 28.00 -9.83 11.20
CA ALA A 451 26.55 -9.96 11.33
C ALA A 451 26.12 -10.66 12.63
N ILE A 452 26.82 -11.72 13.04
CA ILE A 452 26.56 -12.46 14.28
C ILE A 452 26.83 -11.57 15.51
N SER A 453 27.92 -10.81 15.50
CA SER A 453 28.25 -9.88 16.60
C SER A 453 27.19 -8.80 16.82
N LYS A 454 26.38 -8.52 15.79
CA LYS A 454 25.26 -7.57 15.80
C LYS A 454 23.90 -8.24 16.02
N GLU A 455 23.86 -9.54 16.32
CA GLU A 455 22.64 -10.34 16.52
C GLU A 455 21.65 -10.27 15.33
N LEU A 456 22.16 -10.09 14.11
CA LEU A 456 21.34 -9.94 12.91
C LEU A 456 20.73 -11.29 12.50
N LYS A 457 19.39 -11.36 12.42
CA LYS A 457 18.68 -12.59 12.01
C LYS A 457 18.47 -12.65 10.51
N LYS A 458 18.87 -13.77 9.89
CA LYS A 458 18.59 -14.08 8.48
C LYS A 458 17.12 -14.52 8.32
N PRO A 459 16.36 -13.94 7.37
CA PRO A 459 15.02 -14.43 7.05
C PRO A 459 15.09 -15.83 6.42
N ALA A 460 14.31 -16.77 6.94
CA ALA A 460 14.18 -18.12 6.38
C ALA A 460 13.37 -18.08 5.07
N GLY A 461 13.79 -18.85 4.06
CA GLY A 461 13.07 -18.97 2.80
C GLY A 461 11.98 -20.05 2.89
N TYR A 462 10.77 -19.72 2.48
CA TYR A 462 9.64 -20.66 2.42
C TYR A 462 8.75 -20.38 1.21
N SER A 463 8.10 -21.43 0.71
CA SER A 463 7.09 -21.36 -0.34
C SER A 463 5.76 -21.83 0.19
N VAL A 464 4.68 -21.15 -0.20
CA VAL A 464 3.30 -21.48 0.17
C VAL A 464 2.50 -21.77 -1.09
N ILE A 465 1.69 -22.83 -1.03
CA ILE A 465 0.68 -23.17 -2.03
C ILE A 465 -0.64 -23.40 -1.31
N GLU A 466 -1.73 -22.87 -1.87
CA GLU A 466 -3.08 -23.08 -1.36
C GLU A 466 -3.80 -24.11 -2.23
N ILE A 467 -4.29 -25.19 -1.62
CA ILE A 467 -5.07 -26.25 -2.26
C ILE A 467 -6.23 -26.60 -1.34
N ASP A 468 -7.44 -26.72 -1.89
CA ASP A 468 -8.66 -27.06 -1.12
C ASP A 468 -8.86 -26.15 0.11
N GLN A 469 -8.60 -24.84 -0.03
CA GLN A 469 -8.68 -23.82 1.02
C GLN A 469 -7.72 -24.03 2.20
N LYS A 470 -6.68 -24.85 2.01
CA LYS A 470 -5.63 -25.06 2.99
C LYS A 470 -4.29 -24.56 2.45
N ALA A 471 -3.63 -23.70 3.22
CA ALA A 471 -2.27 -23.27 2.93
C ALA A 471 -1.27 -24.34 3.35
N HIS A 472 -0.41 -24.76 2.42
CA HIS A 472 0.67 -25.71 2.66
C HIS A 472 2.01 -24.97 2.55
N LEU A 473 2.74 -24.94 3.66
CA LEU A 473 4.03 -24.26 3.77
C LEU A 473 5.18 -25.27 3.62
N PHE A 474 6.13 -24.94 2.75
CA PHE A 474 7.35 -25.69 2.52
C PHE A 474 8.55 -24.80 2.87
N SER A 475 9.44 -25.28 3.73
CA SER A 475 10.66 -24.55 4.12
C SER A 475 11.83 -25.51 4.28
N THR A 476 13.03 -25.03 3.96
CA THR A 476 14.26 -25.81 4.12
C THR A 476 14.60 -25.88 5.62
N GLY A 477 14.49 -27.07 6.23
CA GLY A 477 14.74 -27.29 7.66
C GLY A 477 13.52 -27.14 8.59
N GLY A 478 12.31 -26.98 8.05
CA GLY A 478 11.06 -26.95 8.83
C GLY A 478 10.46 -28.33 9.12
N MET A 479 9.33 -28.35 9.83
CA MET A 479 8.56 -29.58 10.09
C MET A 479 8.16 -30.24 8.76
N PRO A 480 8.46 -31.54 8.55
CA PRO A 480 8.13 -32.22 7.32
C PRO A 480 6.62 -32.26 7.09
N HIS A 481 6.19 -31.93 5.87
CA HIS A 481 4.80 -32.07 5.45
C HIS A 481 4.33 -33.53 5.66
N PRO A 482 3.07 -33.80 6.07
CA PRO A 482 2.59 -35.17 6.32
C PRO A 482 2.81 -36.14 5.15
N GLU A 483 2.79 -35.62 3.93
CA GLU A 483 2.98 -36.38 2.68
C GLU A 483 4.37 -36.18 2.05
N SER A 484 5.38 -35.77 2.83
CA SER A 484 6.71 -35.41 2.30
C SER A 484 7.33 -36.52 1.44
N MET A 485 7.20 -37.78 1.85
CA MET A 485 7.75 -38.93 1.11
C MET A 485 7.15 -39.07 -0.29
N ALA A 486 5.83 -38.95 -0.42
CA ALA A 486 5.15 -39.05 -1.72
C ALA A 486 5.50 -37.86 -2.63
N ILE A 487 5.62 -36.66 -2.05
CA ILE A 487 6.02 -35.46 -2.79
C ILE A 487 7.46 -35.58 -3.28
N LEU A 488 8.36 -36.08 -2.43
CA LEU A 488 9.76 -36.32 -2.76
C LEU A 488 9.92 -37.31 -3.92
N GLN A 489 9.25 -38.46 -3.83
CA GLN A 489 9.30 -39.48 -4.87
C GLN A 489 8.82 -38.93 -6.23
N PHE A 490 7.70 -38.21 -6.24
CA PHE A 490 7.19 -37.58 -7.45
C PHE A 490 8.12 -36.47 -7.96
N LEU A 491 8.74 -35.69 -7.07
CA LEU A 491 9.70 -34.67 -7.45
C LEU A 491 10.94 -35.29 -8.10
N ASP A 492 11.43 -36.44 -7.62
CA ASP A 492 12.55 -37.15 -8.24
C ASP A 492 12.21 -37.63 -9.66
N GLU A 493 11.03 -38.20 -9.87
CA GLU A 493 10.52 -38.57 -11.20
C GLU A 493 10.41 -37.33 -12.11
N LEU A 494 9.88 -36.23 -11.59
CA LEU A 494 9.73 -34.99 -12.32
C LEU A 494 11.09 -34.39 -12.71
N VAL A 495 12.08 -34.44 -11.80
CA VAL A 495 13.46 -33.98 -12.06
C VAL A 495 14.10 -34.81 -13.18
N GLN A 496 13.88 -36.12 -13.23
CA GLN A 496 14.36 -36.95 -14.33
C GLN A 496 13.71 -36.56 -15.67
N GLN A 497 12.40 -36.30 -15.68
CA GLN A 497 11.69 -35.88 -16.89
C GLN A 497 12.19 -34.53 -17.42
N ILE A 498 12.42 -33.54 -16.55
CA ILE A 498 12.94 -32.24 -16.99
C ILE A 498 14.40 -32.34 -17.46
N LYS A 499 15.24 -33.18 -16.81
CA LYS A 499 16.61 -33.44 -17.27
C LYS A 499 16.60 -34.03 -18.68
N ALA A 500 15.70 -34.99 -18.95
CA ALA A 500 15.51 -35.55 -20.30
C ALA A 500 15.01 -34.50 -21.32
N ALA A 501 14.27 -33.48 -20.87
CA ALA A 501 13.83 -32.35 -21.69
C ALA A 501 14.91 -31.26 -21.88
N GLY A 502 16.11 -31.42 -21.29
CA GLY A 502 17.25 -30.51 -21.44
C GLY A 502 17.51 -29.57 -20.27
N TYR A 503 16.82 -29.74 -19.12
CA TYR A 503 17.17 -29.02 -17.89
C TYR A 503 18.53 -29.48 -17.37
N VAL A 504 19.44 -28.53 -17.18
CA VAL A 504 20.72 -28.75 -16.51
C VAL A 504 20.67 -28.02 -15.17
N PRO A 505 20.75 -28.73 -14.04
CA PRO A 505 20.89 -28.09 -12.73
C PRO A 505 22.14 -27.20 -12.71
N VAL A 506 22.04 -26.03 -12.12
CA VAL A 506 23.20 -25.13 -11.99
C VAL A 506 24.26 -25.80 -11.11
N SER A 507 25.42 -26.19 -11.67
CA SER A 507 26.45 -26.95 -10.95
C SER A 507 27.36 -26.05 -10.06
N GLU A 508 27.38 -26.40 -8.77
CA GLU A 508 28.54 -26.49 -7.87
C GLU A 508 29.53 -25.36 -7.55
N ALA A 509 29.61 -24.21 -8.22
CA ALA A 509 30.62 -23.19 -7.83
C ALA A 509 30.36 -22.49 -6.47
N ILE A 510 29.29 -22.85 -5.72
CA ILE A 510 28.77 -22.10 -4.56
C ILE A 510 28.75 -22.94 -3.26
N MET A 511 28.90 -24.27 -3.32
CA MET A 511 28.61 -25.18 -2.19
C MET A 511 29.85 -25.99 -1.82
N HIS A 512 30.95 -25.31 -1.48
CA HIS A 512 32.26 -25.92 -1.20
C HIS A 512 32.35 -26.80 0.08
N GLU A 513 31.24 -27.16 0.72
CA GLU A 513 31.26 -27.88 2.01
C GLU A 513 30.28 -29.06 2.14
N LEU A 514 29.67 -29.57 1.07
CA LEU A 514 28.81 -30.77 1.14
C LEU A 514 29.36 -31.88 0.23
N GLU A 515 29.20 -33.15 0.60
CA GLU A 515 29.55 -34.28 -0.28
C GLU A 515 28.72 -34.21 -1.59
N GLU A 516 29.21 -34.74 -2.71
CA GLU A 516 28.54 -34.70 -4.03
C GLU A 516 27.07 -35.17 -3.99
N GLU A 517 26.77 -36.18 -3.18
CA GLU A 517 25.41 -36.70 -2.96
C GLU A 517 24.53 -35.75 -2.11
N GLU A 518 25.12 -34.98 -1.20
CA GLU A 518 24.45 -33.97 -0.37
C GLU A 518 24.20 -32.65 -1.14
N LYS A 519 25.08 -32.33 -2.10
CA LYS A 519 24.97 -31.16 -3.00
C LYS A 519 23.83 -31.32 -4.01
N GLU A 520 23.65 -32.51 -4.57
CA GLU A 520 22.51 -32.80 -5.45
C GLU A 520 21.19 -32.75 -4.67
N CYS A 521 21.18 -33.21 -3.42
CA CYS A 521 20.05 -33.09 -2.50
C CYS A 521 19.68 -31.63 -2.19
N ALA A 522 20.63 -30.77 -1.85
CA ALA A 522 20.33 -29.39 -1.43
C ALA A 522 19.63 -28.53 -2.52
N LEU A 523 20.00 -28.69 -3.80
CA LEU A 523 19.35 -28.01 -4.93
C LEU A 523 18.07 -28.70 -5.41
N ARG A 524 17.96 -30.03 -5.24
CA ARG A 524 16.72 -30.77 -5.49
C ARG A 524 15.59 -30.33 -4.55
N TYR A 525 15.93 -29.94 -3.31
CA TYR A 525 14.97 -29.74 -2.22
C TYR A 525 14.62 -28.29 -1.89
N HIS A 526 14.71 -27.38 -2.85
CA HIS A 526 14.19 -26.03 -2.66
C HIS A 526 12.67 -26.04 -2.47
N SER A 527 12.19 -25.21 -1.54
CA SER A 527 10.77 -25.09 -1.17
C SER A 527 9.84 -24.89 -2.38
N GLU A 528 10.33 -24.23 -3.42
CA GLU A 528 9.62 -23.93 -4.66
C GLU A 528 9.33 -25.20 -5.45
N LYS A 529 10.33 -26.08 -5.62
CA LYS A 529 10.19 -27.35 -6.34
C LYS A 529 9.22 -28.28 -5.60
N PHE A 530 9.30 -28.32 -4.28
CA PHE A 530 8.33 -29.03 -3.44
C PHE A 530 6.90 -28.53 -3.61
N ALA A 531 6.71 -27.21 -3.55
CA ALA A 531 5.39 -26.61 -3.72
C ALA A 531 4.81 -26.90 -5.12
N VAL A 532 5.64 -26.87 -6.17
CA VAL A 532 5.22 -27.24 -7.53
C VAL A 532 4.86 -28.72 -7.62
N ALA A 533 5.71 -29.61 -7.10
CA ALA A 533 5.47 -31.05 -7.10
C ALA A 533 4.17 -31.41 -6.36
N PHE A 534 3.97 -30.84 -5.17
CA PHE A 534 2.72 -31.01 -4.42
C PHE A 534 1.50 -30.47 -5.18
N GLY A 535 1.63 -29.28 -5.80
CA GLY A 535 0.60 -28.71 -6.66
C GLY A 535 0.20 -29.63 -7.80
N LEU A 536 1.18 -30.18 -8.52
CA LEU A 536 0.96 -31.13 -9.62
C LEU A 536 0.27 -32.42 -9.16
N LEU A 537 0.67 -32.96 -8.02
CA LEU A 537 0.09 -34.18 -7.45
C LEU A 537 -1.37 -34.01 -7.03
N LYS A 538 -1.71 -32.86 -6.44
CA LYS A 538 -3.03 -32.64 -5.81
C LYS A 538 -4.05 -31.99 -6.72
N THR A 539 -3.64 -31.41 -7.84
CA THR A 539 -4.55 -30.68 -8.72
C THR A 539 -4.69 -31.33 -10.10
N ARG A 540 -5.92 -31.31 -10.63
CA ARG A 540 -6.26 -31.91 -11.92
C ARG A 540 -5.59 -31.18 -13.09
N GLN A 541 -5.43 -31.88 -14.22
CA GLN A 541 -4.94 -31.30 -15.47
C GLN A 541 -5.76 -30.06 -15.85
N GLY A 542 -5.09 -28.99 -16.28
CA GLY A 542 -5.71 -27.73 -16.69
C GLY A 542 -5.90 -26.69 -15.57
N VAL A 543 -5.79 -27.07 -14.30
CA VAL A 543 -5.81 -26.10 -13.19
C VAL A 543 -4.44 -25.39 -13.10
N PRO A 544 -4.34 -24.06 -13.10
CA PRO A 544 -3.05 -23.38 -12.90
C PRO A 544 -2.53 -23.58 -11.47
N ILE A 545 -1.23 -23.83 -11.33
CA ILE A 545 -0.56 -23.93 -10.02
C ILE A 545 -0.12 -22.53 -9.59
N ARG A 546 -0.41 -22.13 -8.35
CA ARG A 546 -0.02 -20.82 -7.80
C ARG A 546 0.81 -20.99 -6.55
N ILE A 547 1.99 -20.38 -6.53
CA ILE A 547 2.95 -20.48 -5.43
C ILE A 547 3.39 -19.09 -5.02
N VAL A 548 3.50 -18.86 -3.72
CA VAL A 548 4.08 -17.64 -3.15
C VAL A 548 5.39 -17.97 -2.46
N LYS A 549 6.47 -17.33 -2.89
CA LYS A 549 7.79 -17.37 -2.28
C LYS A 549 8.05 -16.05 -1.56
N ASN A 550 8.46 -16.12 -0.29
CA ASN A 550 8.75 -14.94 0.52
C ASN A 550 10.07 -14.23 0.14
N LEU A 551 10.96 -14.93 -0.57
CA LEU A 551 12.22 -14.42 -1.10
C LEU A 551 12.17 -14.37 -2.63
N ARG A 552 13.24 -13.85 -3.25
CA ARG A 552 13.41 -13.96 -4.70
C ARG A 552 13.67 -15.43 -5.06
N ILE A 553 13.04 -15.93 -6.14
CA ILE A 553 13.29 -17.29 -6.65
C ILE A 553 14.76 -17.43 -7.05
N CYS A 554 15.39 -18.59 -6.92
CA CYS A 554 16.76 -18.80 -7.39
C CYS A 554 16.81 -19.23 -8.86
N GLU A 555 17.97 -19.11 -9.50
CA GLU A 555 18.14 -19.34 -10.95
C GLU A 555 17.77 -20.78 -11.33
N ASP A 556 18.24 -21.72 -10.51
CA ASP A 556 17.98 -23.13 -10.68
C ASP A 556 16.47 -23.48 -10.54
N CYS A 557 15.77 -22.90 -9.55
CA CYS A 557 14.33 -23.08 -9.41
C CYS A 557 13.56 -22.49 -10.58
N HIS A 558 13.90 -21.26 -11.00
CA HIS A 558 13.26 -20.62 -12.13
C HIS A 558 13.43 -21.48 -13.40
N MET A 559 14.63 -22.01 -13.62
CA MET A 559 14.91 -22.89 -14.75
C MET A 559 14.16 -24.22 -14.66
N ALA A 560 14.22 -24.90 -13.52
CA ALA A 560 13.49 -26.13 -13.30
C ALA A 560 11.99 -25.94 -13.58
N ILE A 561 11.37 -24.88 -13.07
CA ILE A 561 9.93 -24.63 -13.24
C ILE A 561 9.56 -24.34 -14.71
N LYS A 562 10.44 -23.69 -15.50
CA LYS A 562 10.25 -23.58 -16.96
C LYS A 562 10.12 -24.96 -17.59
N TYR A 563 11.08 -25.85 -17.34
CA TYR A 563 11.01 -27.20 -17.89
C TYR A 563 9.84 -28.01 -17.31
N ILE A 564 9.52 -27.87 -16.03
CA ILE A 564 8.34 -28.51 -15.42
C ILE A 564 7.07 -28.08 -16.16
N SER A 565 6.90 -26.79 -16.48
CA SER A 565 5.74 -26.31 -17.25
C SER A 565 5.65 -26.95 -18.64
N LEU A 566 6.81 -27.23 -19.27
CA LEU A 566 6.91 -27.89 -20.58
C LEU A 566 6.49 -29.36 -20.52
N VAL A 567 7.08 -30.17 -19.62
CA VAL A 567 6.76 -31.61 -19.53
C VAL A 567 5.38 -31.88 -18.94
N SER A 568 4.97 -31.13 -17.92
CA SER A 568 3.65 -31.30 -17.31
C SER A 568 2.50 -30.71 -18.15
N LYS A 569 2.82 -29.81 -19.10
CA LYS A 569 1.84 -29.01 -19.85
C LYS A 569 0.87 -28.26 -18.93
N ARG A 570 1.42 -27.69 -17.85
CA ARG A 570 0.67 -26.93 -16.84
C ARG A 570 1.17 -25.49 -16.80
N GLU A 571 0.23 -24.57 -16.63
CA GLU A 571 0.55 -23.19 -16.27
C GLU A 571 0.91 -23.12 -14.80
N ILE A 572 2.08 -22.58 -14.49
CA ILE A 572 2.60 -22.43 -13.13
C ILE A 572 2.89 -20.95 -12.92
N CYS A 573 2.31 -20.36 -11.87
CA CYS A 573 2.50 -18.98 -11.50
C CYS A 573 3.22 -18.93 -10.15
N VAL A 574 4.41 -18.33 -10.13
CA VAL A 574 5.18 -18.14 -8.88
C VAL A 574 5.29 -16.65 -8.60
N ARG A 575 4.72 -16.20 -7.48
CA ARG A 575 4.99 -14.88 -6.91
C ARG A 575 6.26 -14.98 -6.07
N ASP A 576 7.28 -14.22 -6.40
CA ASP A 576 8.43 -14.01 -5.52
C ASP A 576 8.31 -12.67 -4.78
N LYS A 577 9.36 -12.29 -4.04
CA LYS A 577 9.37 -11.01 -3.30
C LYS A 577 9.12 -9.77 -4.18
N LEU A 578 9.48 -9.82 -5.45
CA LEU A 578 9.48 -8.66 -6.35
C LEU A 578 8.35 -8.71 -7.37
N ARG A 579 7.95 -9.89 -7.85
CA ARG A 579 7.07 -10.04 -9.01
C ARG A 579 6.48 -11.44 -9.19
N PHE A 580 5.66 -11.58 -10.21
CA PHE A 580 5.13 -12.85 -10.70
C PHE A 580 5.93 -13.37 -11.90
N HIS A 581 6.13 -14.68 -11.89
CA HIS A 581 6.69 -15.46 -12.98
C HIS A 581 5.61 -16.41 -13.49
N HIS A 582 5.13 -16.18 -14.71
CA HIS A 582 4.14 -17.04 -15.36
C HIS A 582 4.85 -18.01 -16.27
N PHE A 583 4.96 -19.27 -15.84
CA PHE A 583 5.59 -20.35 -16.57
C PHE A 583 4.57 -21.09 -17.40
N LYS A 584 4.81 -21.17 -18.70
CA LYS A 584 3.96 -21.87 -19.64
C LYS A 584 4.77 -22.35 -20.84
N ASP A 585 4.59 -23.62 -21.20
CA ASP A 585 5.20 -24.23 -22.39
C ASP A 585 6.72 -24.02 -22.49
N GLY A 586 7.44 -24.11 -21.35
CA GLY A 586 8.89 -23.93 -21.31
C GLY A 586 9.36 -22.47 -21.28
N SER A 587 8.44 -21.50 -21.29
CA SER A 587 8.72 -20.07 -21.25
C SER A 587 8.27 -19.44 -19.93
N CYS A 588 8.84 -18.29 -19.59
CA CYS A 588 8.39 -17.47 -18.46
C CYS A 588 8.03 -16.06 -18.96
N SER A 589 7.00 -15.43 -18.38
CA SER A 589 6.58 -14.05 -18.71
C SER A 589 7.72 -13.04 -18.62
N CYS A 590 8.74 -13.34 -17.83
CA CYS A 590 9.89 -12.47 -17.70
C CYS A 590 10.94 -12.54 -18.81
N LYS A 591 10.86 -13.53 -19.72
CA LYS A 591 11.84 -13.72 -20.79
C LYS A 591 13.29 -13.87 -20.28
N ASP A 592 13.43 -14.52 -19.13
CA ASP A 592 14.71 -14.72 -18.41
C ASP A 592 15.37 -13.41 -17.95
N PHE A 593 14.61 -12.31 -17.96
CA PHE A 593 15.03 -11.00 -17.47
C PHE A 593 14.44 -10.78 -16.07
N TRP A 594 15.14 -11.23 -15.01
CA TRP A 594 14.77 -10.95 -13.60
C TRP A 594 15.93 -10.44 -12.78
#